data_AF-M0EYL6-F1
#
_entry.id   AF-M0EYL6-F1
#
_cell.length_a   1.000
_cell.length_b   1.000
_cell.length_c   1.000
_cell.angle_alpha   90.00
_cell.angle_beta   90.00
_cell.angle_gamma   90.00
#
_symmetry.space_group_name_H-M   'P 1'
#
loop_
_entity.id
_entity.type
_entity.pdbx_description
1 polymer ?
#
loop_
_entity_poly.entity_id
_entity_poly.type
_entity_poly.pdbx_seq_one_letter_code
_entity_poly.pdbx_strand_id
1 'polypeptide(L)'
;MSEIIEEFRQEHPDGTFEDWVKYYKTEHDGDERLEEATETAYPMVEKMRDAFEEIDEEMTHDFLRDLVLFKTYEGFDIQEAILRKLGEMYNEEVTRASAEDESKGIDGYVGDQPVQIKPTTYPDDLQEGIEVPIVTYDENKSNKAMTVNASELSEEMDIEIGDEDD
;
A
#
# COMPACT_ATOMS: atom_id res chain seq x y z
N MET A 1 -13.11 15.92 -17.49
CA MET A 1 -12.01 16.92 -17.46
C MET A 1 -10.96 16.63 -18.52
N SER A 2 -10.51 15.38 -18.69
CA SER A 2 -9.60 14.99 -19.78
C SER A 2 -10.17 15.31 -21.18
N GLU A 3 -11.46 15.08 -21.37
CA GLU A 3 -12.14 15.33 -22.66
C GLU A 3 -12.12 16.80 -23.07
N ILE A 4 -12.36 17.74 -22.15
CA ILE A 4 -12.42 19.19 -22.44
C ILE A 4 -11.05 19.73 -22.86
N ILE A 5 -9.97 19.28 -22.23
CA ILE A 5 -8.61 19.71 -22.61
C ILE A 5 -8.15 19.06 -23.92
N GLU A 6 -8.64 17.85 -24.24
CA GLU A 6 -8.40 17.21 -25.52
C GLU A 6 -9.12 17.92 -26.66
N GLU A 7 -10.37 18.35 -26.46
CA GLU A 7 -11.13 19.20 -27.39
C GLU A 7 -10.39 20.53 -27.65
N PHE A 8 -9.99 21.24 -26.59
CA PHE A 8 -9.22 22.47 -26.73
C PHE A 8 -7.94 22.29 -27.54
N ARG A 9 -7.18 21.22 -27.30
CA ARG A 9 -5.93 20.96 -28.04
C ARG A 9 -6.15 20.64 -29.51
N GLN A 10 -7.30 20.08 -29.89
CA GLN A 10 -7.65 19.85 -31.29
C GLN A 10 -8.04 21.15 -31.99
N GLU A 11 -8.78 22.03 -31.32
CA GLU A 11 -9.24 23.32 -31.86
C GLU A 11 -8.15 24.39 -31.84
N HIS A 12 -7.25 24.32 -30.86
CA HIS A 12 -6.16 25.25 -30.62
C HIS A 12 -4.82 24.50 -30.48
N PRO A 13 -4.26 23.94 -31.57
CA PRO A 13 -3.04 23.13 -31.53
C PRO A 13 -1.80 23.90 -31.05
N ASP A 14 -1.75 25.22 -31.28
CA ASP A 14 -0.72 26.13 -30.77
C ASP A 14 -1.23 26.98 -29.58
N GLY A 15 -2.34 26.58 -28.96
CA GLY A 15 -3.00 27.34 -27.89
C GLY A 15 -2.14 27.48 -26.64
N THR A 16 -2.16 28.68 -26.05
CA THR A 16 -1.46 28.96 -24.80
C THR A 16 -2.32 28.63 -23.59
N PHE A 17 -1.74 28.70 -22.39
CA PHE A 17 -2.50 28.57 -21.15
C PHE A 17 -3.57 29.67 -20.99
N GLU A 18 -3.30 30.89 -21.47
CA GLU A 18 -4.30 31.97 -21.45
C GLU A 18 -5.48 31.67 -22.38
N ASP A 19 -5.20 31.11 -23.56
CA ASP A 19 -6.24 30.64 -24.49
C ASP A 19 -7.08 29.53 -23.88
N TRP A 20 -6.44 28.60 -23.16
CA TRP A 20 -7.14 27.56 -22.40
C TRP A 20 -8.05 28.13 -21.32
N VAL A 21 -7.56 29.06 -20.51
CA VAL A 21 -8.37 29.70 -19.46
C VAL A 21 -9.58 30.39 -20.07
N LYS A 22 -9.40 31.09 -21.20
CA LYS A 22 -10.50 31.74 -21.90
C LYS A 22 -11.49 30.72 -22.44
N TYR A 23 -11.01 29.71 -23.16
CA TYR A 23 -11.82 28.64 -23.73
C TYR A 23 -12.66 27.93 -22.67
N TYR A 24 -12.02 27.51 -21.58
CA TYR A 24 -12.69 26.83 -20.48
C TYR A 24 -13.76 27.70 -19.83
N LYS A 25 -13.48 28.99 -19.62
CA LYS A 25 -14.44 29.94 -19.05
C LYS A 25 -15.62 30.23 -19.99
N THR A 26 -15.39 30.36 -21.30
CA THR A 26 -16.43 30.78 -22.26
C THR A 26 -17.24 29.62 -22.82
N GLU A 27 -16.60 28.51 -23.17
CA GLU A 27 -17.25 27.39 -23.87
C GLU A 27 -17.84 26.35 -22.91
N HIS A 28 -17.39 26.34 -21.64
CA HIS A 28 -17.78 25.31 -20.67
C HIS A 28 -18.29 25.87 -19.33
N ASP A 29 -18.64 27.16 -19.27
CA ASP A 29 -19.09 27.84 -18.04
C ASP A 29 -18.08 27.66 -16.89
N GLY A 30 -16.79 27.75 -17.23
CA GLY A 30 -15.71 27.34 -16.35
C GLY A 30 -15.68 28.06 -14.99
N ASP A 31 -16.17 29.30 -14.90
CA ASP A 31 -16.25 30.04 -13.64
C ASP A 31 -17.31 29.44 -12.69
N GLU A 32 -18.50 29.11 -13.19
CA GLU A 32 -19.56 28.46 -12.40
C GLU A 32 -19.13 27.06 -11.96
N ARG A 33 -18.54 26.27 -12.87
CA ARG A 33 -18.01 24.94 -12.53
C ARG A 33 -16.95 24.96 -11.44
N LEU A 34 -16.08 25.97 -11.45
CA LEU A 34 -15.05 26.13 -10.41
C LEU A 34 -15.68 26.53 -9.08
N GLU A 35 -16.70 27.37 -9.09
CA GLU A 35 -17.46 27.74 -7.89
C GLU A 35 -18.16 26.52 -7.28
N GLU A 36 -18.92 25.77 -8.06
CA GLU A 36 -19.60 24.54 -7.61
C GLU A 36 -18.63 23.49 -7.06
N ALA A 37 -17.50 23.28 -7.76
CA ALA A 37 -16.45 22.38 -7.29
C ALA A 37 -15.86 22.86 -5.96
N THR A 38 -15.70 24.17 -5.80
CA THR A 38 -15.22 24.78 -4.56
C THR A 38 -16.22 24.58 -3.42
N GLU A 39 -17.51 24.85 -3.65
CA GLU A 39 -18.57 24.63 -2.66
C GLU A 39 -18.69 23.16 -2.22
N THR A 40 -18.40 22.24 -3.13
CA THR A 40 -18.40 20.80 -2.84
C THR A 40 -17.16 20.37 -2.05
N ALA A 41 -15.98 20.84 -2.43
CA ALA A 41 -14.72 20.42 -1.85
C ALA A 41 -14.42 21.11 -0.50
N TYR A 42 -14.79 22.38 -0.36
CA TYR A 42 -14.43 23.19 0.80
C TYR A 42 -14.92 22.59 2.13
N PRO A 43 -16.15 22.07 2.26
CA PRO A 43 -16.59 21.39 3.48
C PRO A 43 -15.74 20.15 3.85
N MET A 44 -15.16 19.46 2.87
CA MET A 44 -14.23 18.34 3.14
C MET A 44 -12.90 18.86 3.69
N VAL A 45 -12.41 19.97 3.14
CA VAL A 45 -11.21 20.65 3.65
C VAL A 45 -11.42 21.14 5.08
N GLU A 46 -12.61 21.66 5.41
CA GLU A 46 -12.92 22.06 6.79
C GLU A 46 -12.91 20.86 7.75
N LYS A 47 -13.51 19.73 7.37
CA LYS A 47 -13.44 18.50 8.18
C LYS A 47 -12.01 18.01 8.38
N MET A 48 -11.15 18.11 7.36
CA MET A 48 -9.73 17.78 7.49
C MET A 48 -9.04 18.71 8.47
N ARG A 49 -9.27 20.03 8.36
CA ARG A 49 -8.73 21.02 9.30
C ARG A 49 -9.15 20.70 10.74
N ASP A 50 -10.43 20.45 10.96
CA ASP A 50 -10.94 20.12 12.29
C ASP A 50 -10.33 18.81 12.82
N ALA A 51 -10.16 17.80 11.97
CA ALA A 51 -9.47 16.55 12.34
C ALA A 51 -7.98 16.77 12.69
N PHE A 52 -7.31 17.71 12.02
CA PHE A 52 -5.93 18.09 12.38
C PHE A 52 -5.85 18.82 13.72
N GLU A 53 -6.88 19.55 14.13
CA GLU A 53 -6.92 20.19 15.46
C GLU A 53 -7.02 19.19 16.60
N GLU A 54 -7.57 18.00 16.34
CA GLU A 54 -7.65 16.90 17.31
C GLU A 54 -6.32 16.12 17.44
N ILE A 55 -5.31 16.40 16.61
CA ILE A 55 -4.00 15.76 16.70
C ILE A 55 -3.14 16.51 17.71
N ASP A 56 -2.71 15.80 18.75
CA ASP A 56 -1.80 16.33 19.76
C ASP A 56 -0.38 15.75 19.68
N GLU A 57 0.53 16.31 20.49
CA GLU A 57 1.93 15.91 20.56
C GLU A 57 2.10 14.48 21.09
N GLU A 58 1.21 14.01 21.97
CA GLU A 58 1.24 12.66 22.53
C GLU A 58 0.88 11.61 21.48
N MET A 59 -0.20 11.83 20.73
CA MET A 59 -0.59 10.99 19.58
C MET A 59 0.51 10.94 18.53
N THR A 60 1.15 12.08 18.26
CA THR A 60 2.27 12.15 17.31
C THR A 60 3.49 11.38 17.82
N HIS A 61 3.83 11.53 19.10
CA HIS A 61 4.91 10.80 19.75
C HIS A 61 4.65 9.30 19.71
N ASP A 62 3.44 8.85 20.03
CA ASP A 62 3.08 7.43 20.05
C ASP A 62 3.09 6.84 18.64
N PHE A 63 2.58 7.56 17.64
CA PHE A 63 2.73 7.14 16.24
C PHE A 63 4.20 6.98 15.83
N LEU A 64 5.06 7.94 16.16
CA LEU A 64 6.49 7.86 15.84
C LEU A 64 7.20 6.77 16.65
N ARG A 65 6.82 6.58 17.90
CA ARG A 65 7.31 5.51 18.76
C ARG A 65 6.95 4.14 18.17
N ASP A 66 5.72 3.93 17.74
CA ASP A 66 5.29 2.69 17.11
C ASP A 66 5.99 2.52 15.75
N LEU A 67 6.07 3.57 14.94
CA LEU A 67 6.78 3.54 13.66
C LEU A 67 8.26 3.19 13.82
N VAL A 68 8.92 3.65 14.89
CA VAL A 68 10.32 3.35 15.14
C VAL A 68 10.46 2.01 15.85
N LEU A 69 9.89 1.84 17.04
CA LEU A 69 10.11 0.67 17.88
C LEU A 69 9.36 -0.57 17.37
N PHE A 70 8.10 -0.45 16.96
CA PHE A 70 7.32 -1.59 16.51
C PHE A 70 7.82 -2.09 15.16
N LYS A 71 8.09 -1.17 14.21
CA LYS A 71 8.62 -1.54 12.89
C LYS A 71 10.04 -2.09 12.94
N THR A 72 10.88 -1.63 13.87
CA THR A 72 12.27 -2.10 13.96
C THR A 72 12.46 -3.33 14.86
N TYR A 73 11.57 -3.58 15.81
CA TYR A 73 11.69 -4.70 16.74
C TYR A 73 10.68 -5.82 16.42
N GLU A 74 9.37 -5.55 16.54
CA GLU A 74 8.34 -6.58 16.31
C GLU A 74 8.21 -6.94 14.82
N GLY A 75 8.36 -5.98 13.90
CA GLY A 75 8.36 -6.25 12.46
C GLY A 75 9.49 -7.19 12.04
N PHE A 76 10.68 -7.03 12.64
CA PHE A 76 11.82 -7.92 12.43
C PHE A 76 11.56 -9.32 12.98
N ASP A 77 10.98 -9.42 14.18
CA ASP A 77 10.67 -10.70 14.84
C ASP A 77 9.56 -11.47 14.10
N ILE A 78 8.54 -10.78 13.57
CA ILE A 78 7.44 -11.40 12.83
C ILE A 78 7.90 -11.93 11.47
N GLN A 79 8.68 -11.16 10.70
CA GLN A 79 9.21 -11.63 9.43
C GLN A 79 10.11 -12.86 9.62
N GLU A 80 10.96 -12.85 10.65
CA GLU A 80 11.82 -13.99 10.97
C GLU A 80 11.00 -15.21 11.42
N ALA A 81 9.98 -15.02 12.25
CA ALA A 81 9.09 -16.10 12.69
C ALA A 81 8.32 -16.74 11.51
N ILE A 82 7.82 -15.91 10.58
CA ILE A 82 7.13 -16.38 9.38
C ILE A 82 8.09 -17.13 8.47
N LEU A 83 9.27 -16.58 8.18
CA LEU A 83 10.27 -17.28 7.38
C LEU A 83 10.62 -18.64 7.99
N ARG A 84 10.87 -18.72 9.30
CA ARG A 84 11.12 -20.00 9.99
C ARG A 84 9.96 -20.98 9.81
N LYS A 85 8.72 -20.53 9.98
CA LYS A 85 7.52 -21.36 9.78
C LYS A 85 7.40 -21.86 8.34
N LEU A 86 7.70 -21.02 7.35
CA LEU A 86 7.73 -21.43 5.94
C LEU A 86 8.82 -22.48 5.70
N GLY A 87 10.02 -22.29 6.27
CA GLY A 87 11.10 -23.30 6.19
C GLY A 87 10.68 -24.66 6.75
N GLU A 88 9.94 -24.67 7.86
CA GLU A 88 9.34 -25.89 8.42
C GLU A 88 8.26 -26.49 7.50
N MET A 89 7.37 -25.66 6.94
CA MET A 89 6.27 -26.10 6.07
C MET A 89 6.76 -26.73 4.76
N TYR A 90 7.77 -26.13 4.13
CA TYR A 90 8.30 -26.57 2.85
C TYR A 90 9.56 -27.45 2.98
N ASN A 91 10.06 -27.64 4.21
CA ASN A 91 11.31 -28.35 4.49
C ASN A 91 12.49 -27.77 3.67
N GLU A 92 12.60 -26.44 3.65
CA GLU A 92 13.61 -25.67 2.93
C GLU A 92 14.41 -24.76 3.86
N GLU A 93 15.63 -24.40 3.45
CA GLU A 93 16.39 -23.37 4.16
C GLU A 93 15.78 -21.99 3.91
N VAL A 94 15.74 -21.14 4.95
CA VAL A 94 15.23 -19.76 4.81
C VAL A 94 16.29 -18.73 5.06
N THR A 95 16.29 -17.70 4.23
CA THR A 95 17.25 -16.59 4.32
C THR A 95 16.52 -15.27 4.27
N ARG A 96 16.96 -14.32 5.09
CA ARG A 96 16.42 -12.96 5.07
C ARG A 96 16.92 -12.19 3.85
N ALA A 97 16.06 -11.33 3.30
CA ALA A 97 16.43 -10.39 2.26
C ALA A 97 17.56 -9.44 2.69
N SER A 98 18.42 -9.07 1.75
CA SER A 98 19.36 -7.97 1.94
C SER A 98 18.64 -6.62 1.81
N ALA A 99 19.28 -5.52 2.22
CA ALA A 99 18.70 -4.18 2.02
C ALA A 99 18.45 -3.84 0.54
N GLU A 100 19.21 -4.43 -0.38
CA GLU A 100 18.97 -4.29 -1.82
C GLU A 100 17.72 -5.06 -2.26
N ASP A 101 17.50 -6.25 -1.70
CA ASP A 101 16.33 -7.09 -1.99
C ASP A 101 15.05 -6.48 -1.38
N GLU A 102 15.11 -5.97 -0.15
CA GLU A 102 14.00 -5.26 0.50
C GLU A 102 13.57 -4.02 -0.31
N SER A 103 14.53 -3.33 -0.95
CA SER A 103 14.22 -2.19 -1.84
C SER A 103 13.49 -2.58 -3.13
N LYS A 104 13.53 -3.87 -3.48
CA LYS A 104 12.80 -4.50 -4.58
C LYS A 104 11.57 -5.25 -4.08
N GLY A 105 11.15 -4.98 -2.83
CA GLY A 105 10.00 -5.58 -2.17
C GLY A 105 10.16 -7.06 -1.83
N ILE A 106 11.38 -7.61 -1.74
CA ILE A 106 11.59 -9.00 -1.30
C ILE A 106 11.86 -8.98 0.22
N ASP A 107 11.07 -9.69 1.00
CA ASP A 107 11.20 -9.75 2.47
C ASP A 107 12.09 -10.94 2.92
N GLY A 108 12.17 -11.99 2.11
CA GLY A 108 13.07 -13.13 2.34
C GLY A 108 13.01 -14.17 1.24
N TYR A 109 13.64 -15.32 1.50
CA TYR A 109 13.74 -16.45 0.60
C TYR A 109 13.40 -17.75 1.33
N VAL A 110 12.65 -18.62 0.65
CA VAL A 110 12.38 -20.01 1.04
C VAL A 110 13.02 -20.90 -0.02
N GLY A 111 14.14 -21.55 0.32
CA GLY A 111 15.07 -22.09 -0.66
C GLY A 111 15.61 -20.98 -1.55
N ASP A 112 15.44 -21.13 -2.86
CA ASP A 112 15.77 -20.10 -3.86
C ASP A 112 14.57 -19.18 -4.22
N GLN A 113 13.37 -19.44 -3.67
CA GLN A 113 12.15 -18.71 -4.02
C GLN A 113 12.05 -17.41 -3.20
N PRO A 114 12.03 -16.22 -3.83
CA PRO A 114 11.79 -14.96 -3.12
C PRO A 114 10.34 -14.90 -2.63
N VAL A 115 10.12 -14.25 -1.49
CA VAL A 115 8.80 -14.07 -0.90
C VAL A 115 8.60 -12.66 -0.36
N GLN A 116 7.35 -12.21 -0.45
CA GLN A 116 6.82 -11.04 0.25
C GLN A 116 6.08 -11.48 1.50
N ILE A 117 6.22 -10.74 2.60
CA ILE A 117 5.51 -11.03 3.86
C ILE A 117 4.72 -9.79 4.26
N LYS A 118 3.40 -9.86 4.17
CA LYS A 118 2.50 -8.73 4.45
C LYS A 118 1.43 -9.12 5.48
N PRO A 119 0.99 -8.20 6.36
CA PRO A 119 -0.17 -8.46 7.19
C PRO A 119 -1.44 -8.54 6.31
N THR A 120 -2.43 -9.33 6.70
CA THR A 120 -3.75 -9.41 6.04
C THR A 120 -4.46 -8.06 5.93
N THR A 121 -4.11 -7.10 6.79
CA THR A 121 -4.65 -5.74 6.75
C THR A 121 -3.94 -4.81 5.76
N TYR A 122 -2.95 -5.30 5.01
CA TYR A 122 -2.24 -4.50 4.01
C TYR A 122 -3.18 -4.21 2.81
N PRO A 123 -3.39 -2.93 2.42
CA PRO A 123 -4.31 -2.58 1.34
C PRO A 123 -3.85 -3.08 -0.02
N ASP A 124 -4.78 -3.67 -0.80
CA ASP A 124 -4.53 -4.16 -2.16
C ASP A 124 -4.04 -3.05 -3.11
N ASP A 125 -4.54 -1.82 -2.93
CA ASP A 125 -4.16 -0.66 -3.74
C ASP A 125 -2.70 -0.19 -3.53
N LEU A 126 -2.03 -0.72 -2.49
CA LEU A 126 -0.62 -0.44 -2.16
C LEU A 126 0.30 -1.62 -2.51
N GLN A 127 -0.22 -2.65 -3.18
CA GLN A 127 0.63 -3.74 -3.68
C GLN A 127 1.56 -3.18 -4.75
N GLU A 128 2.86 -3.24 -4.47
CA GLU A 128 3.89 -2.95 -5.44
C GLU A 128 3.79 -4.03 -6.54
N GLY A 129 3.81 -3.64 -7.83
CA GLY A 129 3.63 -4.54 -8.97
C GLY A 129 4.80 -5.49 -9.22
N ILE A 130 5.21 -6.20 -8.18
CA ILE A 130 6.38 -7.08 -8.09
C ILE A 130 5.87 -8.51 -8.24
N GLU A 131 6.42 -9.25 -9.20
CA GLU A 131 6.08 -10.65 -9.49
C GLU A 131 6.74 -11.62 -8.49
N VAL A 132 6.43 -11.47 -7.21
CA VAL A 132 6.94 -12.33 -6.13
C VAL A 132 5.76 -12.75 -5.24
N PRO A 133 5.60 -14.04 -4.90
CA PRO A 133 4.47 -14.54 -4.14
C PRO A 133 4.35 -13.84 -2.78
N ILE A 134 3.12 -13.46 -2.42
CA ILE A 134 2.81 -12.81 -1.16
C ILE A 134 2.34 -13.85 -0.15
N VAL A 135 3.09 -13.96 0.94
CA VAL A 135 2.68 -14.67 2.15
C VAL A 135 1.99 -13.66 3.06
N THR A 136 0.74 -13.94 3.42
CA THR A 136 -0.03 -13.07 4.31
C THR A 136 -0.11 -13.65 5.72
N TYR A 137 -0.13 -12.79 6.73
CA TYR A 137 -0.29 -13.21 8.12
C TYR A 137 -1.32 -12.37 8.89
N ASP A 138 -2.04 -13.03 9.80
CA ASP A 138 -2.94 -12.40 10.76
C ASP A 138 -2.44 -12.66 12.17
N GLU A 139 -2.19 -11.59 12.93
CA GLU A 139 -1.75 -11.68 14.32
C GLU A 139 -2.95 -11.45 15.25
N ASN A 140 -3.25 -12.47 16.06
CA ASN A 140 -4.23 -12.34 17.13
C ASN A 140 -3.65 -11.45 18.25
N LYS A 141 -4.12 -10.21 18.30
CA LYS A 141 -3.69 -9.20 19.27
C LYS A 141 -3.88 -9.58 20.75
N SER A 142 -4.73 -10.58 21.05
CA SER A 142 -5.03 -10.99 22.43
C SER A 142 -4.06 -12.05 22.98
N ASN A 143 -3.58 -12.95 22.13
CA ASN A 143 -2.73 -14.07 22.56
C ASN A 143 -1.45 -14.22 21.73
N LYS A 144 -1.17 -13.28 20.80
CA LYS A 144 -0.02 -13.27 19.90
C LYS A 144 0.08 -14.50 18.98
N ALA A 145 -0.99 -15.27 18.82
CA ALA A 145 -1.03 -16.37 17.85
C ALA A 145 -1.05 -15.81 16.42
N MET A 146 -0.31 -16.43 15.51
CA MET A 146 -0.23 -16.03 14.11
C MET A 146 -0.82 -17.10 13.21
N THR A 147 -1.69 -16.69 12.28
CA THR A 147 -2.14 -17.52 11.16
C THR A 147 -1.41 -17.06 9.91
N VAL A 148 -0.80 -18.01 9.18
CA VAL A 148 -0.02 -17.73 7.97
C VAL A 148 -0.73 -18.36 6.78
N ASN A 149 -0.93 -17.59 5.72
CA ASN A 149 -1.41 -18.06 4.43
C ASN A 149 -0.28 -17.92 3.41
N ALA A 150 0.11 -19.06 2.82
CA ALA A 150 1.19 -19.17 1.84
C ALA A 150 0.68 -19.82 0.54
N SER A 151 -0.58 -19.60 0.16
CA SER A 151 -1.17 -20.24 -1.03
C SER A 151 -0.42 -19.85 -2.31
N GLU A 152 -0.12 -18.56 -2.50
CA GLU A 152 0.63 -18.08 -3.67
C GLU A 152 2.03 -18.70 -3.76
N LEU A 153 2.72 -18.80 -2.62
CA LEU A 153 4.04 -19.42 -2.55
C LEU A 153 3.98 -20.91 -2.91
N SER A 154 2.92 -21.60 -2.49
CA SER A 154 2.74 -23.03 -2.76
C SER A 154 2.48 -23.31 -4.22
N GLU A 155 1.66 -22.46 -4.85
CA GLU A 155 1.39 -22.50 -6.29
C GLU A 155 2.68 -22.28 -7.10
N GLU A 156 3.51 -21.30 -6.71
CA GLU A 156 4.80 -21.03 -7.34
C GLU A 156 5.82 -22.16 -7.16
N MET A 157 5.86 -22.78 -5.99
CA MET A 157 6.78 -23.88 -5.70
C MET A 157 6.30 -25.25 -6.23
N ASP A 158 5.08 -25.34 -6.78
CA ASP A 158 4.43 -26.59 -7.23
C ASP A 158 4.31 -27.64 -6.10
N ILE A 159 3.99 -27.18 -4.88
CA ILE A 159 3.88 -28.02 -3.68
C ILE A 159 2.41 -28.01 -3.19
N GLU A 160 1.76 -29.17 -3.14
CA GLU A 160 0.47 -29.31 -2.44
C GLU A 160 0.69 -29.17 -0.93
N ILE A 161 0.23 -28.07 -0.31
CA ILE A 161 0.10 -28.02 1.15
C ILE A 161 -1.01 -29.00 1.53
N GLY A 162 -0.67 -30.05 2.28
CA GLY A 162 -1.67 -30.89 2.93
C GLY A 162 -2.39 -30.09 4.01
N ASP A 163 -3.72 -30.02 3.95
CA ASP A 163 -4.58 -29.49 5.02
C ASP A 163 -4.23 -30.21 6.34
N GLU A 164 -3.58 -29.51 7.28
CA GLU A 164 -3.54 -29.93 8.68
C GLU A 164 -4.84 -29.47 9.37
N ASP A 165 -5.89 -30.27 9.19
CA ASP A 165 -6.95 -30.43 10.18
C ASP A 165 -6.41 -31.34 11.31
N ASP A 166 -6.14 -30.78 12.49
CA ASP A 166 -6.46 -31.35 13.82
C ASP A 166 -6.14 -30.39 15.00
#